data_AF-A0A399NTX7-F1
#
_entry.id   AF-A0A399NTX7-F1
#
_cell.length_a   1.000
_cell.length_b   1.000
_cell.length_c   1.000
_cell.angle_alpha   90.00
_cell.angle_beta   90.00
_cell.angle_gamma   90.00
#
_symmetry.space_group_name_H-M   'P 1'
#
loop_
_entity.id
_entity.type
_entity.pdbx_description
1 polymer ?
#
loop_
_entity_poly.entity_id
_entity_poly.type
_entity_poly.pdbx_seq_one_letter_code
_entity_poly.pdbx_strand_id
1 'polypeptide(L)' 'LDLVLTGGEDHALVAAFPAGAPLPGPFRPIGVVAAPTADGPAVTVDGATYAGPRTALGGWDPYADWDGAR' A
#
# COMPACT_ATOMS: atom_id res chain seq x y z
N LEU A 1 1.33 5.34 11.68
CA LEU A 1 0.79 4.95 10.36
C LEU A 1 0.98 3.46 10.08
N ASP A 2 1.86 2.77 10.82
CA ASP A 2 2.23 1.37 10.61
C ASP A 2 1.02 0.44 10.37
N LEU A 3 0.00 0.44 11.23
CA LEU A 3 -1.22 -0.36 11.03
C LEU A 3 -1.99 -0.05 9.73
N VAL A 4 -1.99 1.20 9.28
CA VAL A 4 -2.71 1.61 8.06
C VAL A 4 -1.94 1.22 6.80
N LEU A 5 -0.60 1.22 6.86
CA LEU A 5 0.23 0.90 5.70
C LEU A 5 0.49 -0.61 5.57
N THR A 6 0.53 -1.33 6.69
CA THR A 6 1.01 -2.72 6.74
C THR A 6 0.19 -3.63 7.62
N GLY A 7 -0.96 -3.15 8.11
CA GLY A 7 -1.98 -4.03 8.64
C GLY A 7 -2.58 -4.89 7.54
N GLY A 8 -3.72 -5.50 7.85
CA GLY A 8 -4.45 -6.37 6.93
C GLY A 8 -5.87 -6.57 7.44
N GLU A 9 -6.62 -7.43 6.76
CA GLU A 9 -8.00 -7.81 7.13
C GLU A 9 -9.05 -6.67 7.08
N ASP A 10 -8.71 -5.51 6.53
CA ASP A 10 -9.70 -4.42 6.33
C ASP A 10 -10.78 -4.79 5.29
N HIS A 11 -10.47 -5.74 4.39
CA HIS A 11 -11.34 -6.19 3.29
C HIS A 11 -11.85 -5.01 2.42
N ALA A 12 -11.06 -3.93 2.38
CA ALA A 12 -11.33 -2.73 1.60
C ALA A 12 -10.87 -2.87 0.15
N LEU A 13 -11.32 -1.96 -0.71
CA LEU A 13 -10.90 -1.87 -2.11
C LEU A 13 -9.85 -0.78 -2.31
N VAL A 14 -8.82 -1.10 -3.09
CA VAL A 14 -7.84 -0.14 -3.62
C VAL A 14 -7.95 -0.15 -5.14
N ALA A 15 -8.14 1.02 -5.74
CA ALA A 15 -8.32 1.17 -7.19
C ALA A 15 -7.68 2.47 -7.70
N ALA A 16 -7.28 2.46 -8.98
CA ALA A 16 -6.81 3.63 -9.69
C ALA A 16 -7.88 4.13 -10.67
N PHE A 17 -7.99 5.46 -10.81
CA PHE A 17 -8.93 6.13 -11.71
C PHE A 17 -8.18 7.16 -12.57
N PRO A 18 -8.69 7.53 -13.75
CA PRO A 18 -8.11 8.60 -14.57
C PRO A 18 -7.97 9.91 -13.79
N ALA A 19 -6.90 10.67 -14.07
CA ALA A 19 -6.67 11.95 -13.41
C ALA A 19 -7.85 12.91 -13.63
N GLY A 20 -8.35 13.51 -12.54
CA GLY A 20 -9.47 14.45 -12.56
C GLY A 20 -10.86 13.82 -12.70
N ALA A 21 -10.96 12.49 -12.82
CA ALA A 21 -12.26 11.82 -12.84
C ALA A 21 -12.94 11.90 -11.45
N PRO A 22 -14.26 12.11 -11.38
CA PRO A 22 -14.99 12.01 -10.12
C PRO A 22 -14.89 10.58 -9.59
N LEU A 23 -14.54 10.44 -8.31
CA LEU A 23 -14.45 9.14 -7.66
C LEU A 23 -15.84 8.66 -7.24
N PRO A 24 -16.14 7.35 -7.32
CA PRO A 24 -17.35 6.81 -6.72
C PRO A 24 -17.33 7.08 -5.21
N GLY A 25 -18.48 7.40 -4.62
CA GLY A 25 -18.59 7.90 -3.23
C GLY A 25 -17.81 7.14 -2.14
N PRO A 26 -17.69 5.79 -2.18
CA PRO A 26 -16.91 5.04 -1.20
C PRO A 26 -15.39 5.24 -1.31
N PHE A 27 -14.88 5.79 -2.41
CA PHE A 27 -13.45 5.96 -2.64
C PHE A 27 -12.97 7.33 -2.14
N ARG A 28 -11.81 7.31 -1.49
CA ARG A 28 -11.04 8.48 -1.10
C ARG A 28 -9.69 8.47 -1.81
N PRO A 29 -9.22 9.60 -2.38
CA PRO A 29 -7.89 9.64 -2.98
C PRO A 29 -6.82 9.54 -1.89
N ILE A 30 -5.83 8.67 -2.10
CA ILE A 30 -4.71 8.44 -1.17
C ILE A 30 -3.32 8.62 -1.82
N GLY A 31 -3.28 8.83 -3.14
CA GLY A 31 -2.03 8.94 -3.89
C GLY A 31 -2.29 9.05 -5.40
N VAL A 32 -1.23 8.95 -6.18
CA VAL A 32 -1.26 8.99 -7.64
C VAL A 32 -0.41 7.87 -8.23
N VAL A 33 -0.82 7.36 -9.38
CA VAL A 33 0.03 6.48 -10.20
C VAL A 33 0.77 7.36 -11.19
N ALA A 34 2.10 7.25 -11.21
CA ALA A 34 2.97 7.98 -12.11
C ALA A 34 3.79 7.01 -12.99
N ALA A 35 4.39 7.54 -14.06
CA ALA A 35 5.39 6.80 -14.80
C ALA A 35 6.57 6.44 -13.88
N PRO A 36 7.22 5.27 -14.08
CA PRO A 36 8.39 4.89 -13.31
C PRO A 36 9.55 5.88 -13.55
N THR A 37 10.45 5.94 -12.58
CA THR A 37 11.70 6.71 -12.71
C THR A 37 12.77 5.90 -13.45
N ALA A 38 13.95 6.49 -13.67
CA ALA A 38 15.10 5.76 -14.20
C ALA A 38 15.54 4.59 -13.28
N ASP A 39 15.27 4.70 -11.98
CA ASP A 39 15.57 3.66 -10.98
C ASP A 39 14.52 2.54 -10.97
N GLY A 40 13.47 2.65 -11.79
CA GLY A 40 12.40 1.67 -11.93
C GLY A 40 11.10 2.05 -11.19
N PRO A 41 10.14 1.11 -11.10
CA PRO A 41 8.89 1.29 -10.37
C PRO A 41 9.13 1.27 -8.85
N ALA A 42 8.43 2.14 -8.14
CA ALA A 42 8.48 2.20 -6.67
C ALA A 42 7.15 2.69 -6.10
N VAL A 43 6.89 2.33 -4.84
CA VAL A 43 5.85 2.96 -4.01
C VAL A 43 6.54 4.02 -3.15
N THR A 44 5.99 5.22 -3.09
CA THR A 44 6.49 6.30 -2.22
C THR A 44 5.45 6.67 -1.16
N VAL A 45 5.94 7.05 0.02
CA VAL A 45 5.14 7.61 1.12
C VAL A 45 5.82 8.92 1.52
N ASP A 46 5.06 10.00 1.57
CA ASP A 46 5.57 11.35 1.88
C ASP A 46 6.77 11.78 1.01
N GLY A 47 6.79 11.33 -0.25
CA GLY A 47 7.82 11.68 -1.24
C GLY A 47 9.11 10.84 -1.17
N ALA A 48 9.23 9.92 -0.22
CA ALA A 48 10.35 8.98 -0.13
C ALA A 48 9.94 7.57 -0.56
N THR A 49 10.86 6.80 -1.16
CA THR A 49 10.64 5.37 -1.42
C THR A 49 10.24 4.68 -0.13
N TYR A 50 9.15 3.93 -0.19
CA TYR A 50 8.66 3.18 0.95
C TYR A 50 9.64 2.05 1.27
N ALA A 51 10.37 2.21 2.37
CA ALA A 51 11.36 1.23 2.83
C ALA A 51 10.74 0.11 3.69
N GLY A 52 9.41 0.01 3.73
CA GLY A 52 8.68 -0.90 4.59
C GLY A 52 8.36 -0.30 5.97
N PRO A 53 7.60 -1.05 6.80
CA PRO A 53 7.36 -0.75 8.20
C PRO A 53 8.60 -1.12 9.02
N ARG A 54 8.51 -1.05 10.36
CA ARG A 54 9.53 -1.64 11.24
C ARG A 54 9.72 -3.17 11.05
N THR A 55 8.81 -3.85 10.36
CA THR A 55 8.93 -5.27 10.00
C THR A 55 9.38 -5.44 8.55
N ALA A 56 10.16 -6.49 8.26
CA ALA A 56 10.88 -6.60 6.98
C ALA A 56 9.99 -6.78 5.73
N LEU A 57 8.71 -7.17 5.90
CA LEU A 57 7.88 -7.67 4.80
C LEU A 57 6.80 -6.69 4.32
N GLY A 58 6.48 -5.64 5.09
CA GLY A 58 5.50 -4.64 4.66
C GLY A 58 4.03 -5.07 4.63
N GLY A 59 3.75 -6.31 5.01
CA GLY A 59 2.44 -6.91 5.15
C GLY A 59 2.61 -8.32 5.68
N TRP A 60 1.51 -9.08 5.73
CA TRP A 60 1.52 -10.46 6.19
C TRP A 60 2.05 -11.42 5.12
N ASP A 61 3.00 -12.27 5.49
CA ASP A 61 3.48 -13.40 4.70
C ASP A 61 3.11 -14.74 5.38
N PRO A 62 2.41 -15.67 4.69
CA PRO A 62 2.01 -16.96 5.27
C PRO A 62 3.15 -17.86 5.73
N TYR A 63 4.36 -17.69 5.22
CA TYR A 63 5.53 -18.50 5.54
C TYR A 63 6.39 -17.88 6.63
N ALA A 64 6.34 -16.56 6.78
CA ALA A 64 7.17 -15.83 7.75
C ALA A 64 6.39 -15.40 9.00
N ASP A 65 5.11 -15.05 8.87
CA ASP A 65 4.31 -14.39 9.91
C ASP A 65 3.15 -15.26 10.43
N TRP A 66 3.03 -16.51 9.98
CA TRP A 66 2.03 -17.43 10.53
C TRP A 66 2.41 -17.80 11.97
N ASP A 67 1.63 -17.33 12.94
CA ASP A 67 1.85 -17.59 14.37
C ASP A 67 1.34 -18.97 14.82
N GLY A 68 0.44 -19.59 14.04
CA GLY A 68 0.28 -21.03 13.86
C GLY A 68 0.15 -21.92 15.08
N ALA A 69 -0.04 -21.34 16.27
CA ALA A 69 -0.07 -22.07 17.51
C ALA A 69 -1.27 -23.01 17.51
N ARG A 70 -0.97 -24.27 17.24
CA ARG A 70 -1.62 -25.39 17.89
C ARG A 70 -0.86 -25.77 19.14
#